data_AF-A0AAJ3B1C3-F1
#
_entry.id   AF-A0AAJ3B1C3-F1
#
_cell.length_a   1.000
_cell.length_b   1.000
_cell.length_c   1.000
_cell.angle_alpha   90.00
_cell.angle_beta   90.00
_cell.angle_gamma   90.00
#
_symmetry.space_group_name_H-M   'P 1'
#
loop_
_entity.id
_entity.type
_entity.pdbx_description
1 polymer ?
#
loop_
_entity_poly.entity_id
_entity_poly.type
_entity_poly.pdbx_seq_one_letter_code
_entity_poly.pdbx_strand_id
1 'polypeptide(L)' 'MNKVLRITLRGELQVFSDDDLDACVREANRLNAERGYTNGVCVVEQEDGQRMTAADCKAAA' A
#
# COMPACT_ATOMS: atom_id res chain seq x y z
N MET A 1 12.62 -5.09 4.49
CA MET A 1 11.79 -3.94 4.92
C MET A 1 10.70 -3.71 3.87
N ASN A 2 9.42 -3.78 4.25
CA ASN A 2 8.31 -3.71 3.30
C ASN A 2 7.94 -2.25 3.03
N LYS A 3 7.84 -1.86 1.75
CA LYS A 3 7.42 -0.52 1.35
C LYS A 3 6.07 -0.59 0.64
N VAL A 4 5.05 0.03 1.22
CA VAL A 4 3.73 0.16 0.62
C VAL A 4 3.52 1.59 0.15
N LEU A 5 3.35 1.76 -1.14
CA LEU A 5 2.97 2.99 -1.82
C LEU A 5 1.44 3.03 -1.92
N ARG A 6 0.80 4.01 -1.29
CA ARG A 6 -0.62 4.33 -1.53
C ARG A 6 -0.71 5.42 -2.59
N ILE A 7 -1.45 5.13 -3.66
CA ILE A 7 -1.79 6.08 -4.72
C ILE A 7 -3.31 6.30 -4.68
N THR A 8 -3.72 7.54 -4.45
CA THR A 8 -5.16 7.88 -4.44
C THR A 8 -5.66 8.12 -5.88
N LEU A 9 -6.98 8.11 -6.08
CA LEU A 9 -7.60 8.46 -7.37
C LEU A 9 -7.25 9.88 -7.84
N ARG A 10 -6.77 10.75 -6.95
CA ARG A 10 -6.31 12.11 -7.25
C ARG A 10 -4.83 12.18 -7.59
N GLY A 11 -4.15 11.04 -7.68
CA GLY A 11 -2.70 10.97 -7.94
C GLY A 11 -1.83 11.32 -6.73
N GLU A 12 -2.40 11.41 -5.51
CA GLU A 12 -1.59 11.63 -4.31
C GLU A 12 -0.82 10.35 -3.99
N LEU A 13 0.51 10.48 -3.82
CA LEU A 13 1.40 9.38 -3.46
C LEU A 13 1.82 9.50 -1.99
N GLN A 14 1.64 8.43 -1.23
CA GLN A 14 2.10 8.32 0.16
C GLN A 14 2.82 7.00 0.38
N VAL A 15 4.01 7.05 0.99
CA VAL A 15 4.85 5.87 1.23
C VAL A 15 4.75 5.47 2.70
N PHE A 16 4.47 4.20 2.95
CA PHE A 16 4.51 3.55 4.25
C PHE A 16 5.65 2.54 4.23
N SER A 17 6.50 2.55 5.25
CA SER A 17 7.60 1.60 5.38
C SER A 17 7.60 1.03 6.80
N ASP A 18 7.51 -0.29 6.89
CA ASP A 18 7.53 -1.03 8.15
C ASP A 18 8.15 -2.42 7.90
N ASP A 19 8.53 -3.10 8.97
CA ASP A 19 8.94 -4.50 8.89
C ASP A 19 7.73 -5.40 8.61
N ASP A 20 6.53 -4.98 9.06
CA ASP A 20 5.27 -5.67 8.84
C ASP A 20 4.46 -5.06 7.66
N LEU A 21 4.25 -5.88 6.63
CA LEU A 21 3.43 -5.53 5.47
C LEU A 21 1.96 -5.27 5.85
N ASP A 22 1.40 -6.05 6.77
CA ASP A 22 0.00 -5.92 7.19
C ASP A 22 -0.22 -4.60 7.94
N ALA A 23 0.78 -4.15 8.70
CA ALA A 23 0.75 -2.84 9.37
C ALA A 23 0.69 -1.70 8.33
N CYS A 24 1.53 -1.74 7.29
CA CYS A 24 1.52 -0.77 6.21
C CYS A 24 0.18 -0.73 5.44
N VAL A 25 -0.37 -1.91 5.10
CA VAL A 25 -1.64 -2.02 4.38
C VAL A 25 -2.80 -1.51 5.24
N ARG A 26 -2.81 -1.83 6.54
CA ARG A 26 -3.84 -1.35 7.48
C ARG A 26 -3.85 0.17 7.58
N GLU A 27 -2.68 0.78 7.66
CA GLU A 27 -2.55 2.24 7.76
C GLU A 27 -2.98 2.94 6.46
N ALA A 28 -2.58 2.39 5.30
CA ALA A 28 -3.05 2.89 4.00
C ALA A 28 -4.58 2.83 3.88
N ASN A 29 -5.20 1.75 4.36
CA ASN A 29 -6.65 1.57 4.36
C ASN A 29 -7.36 2.50 5.36
N ARG A 30 -6.80 2.72 6.55
CA ARG A 30 -7.33 3.70 7.53
C ARG A 30 -7.43 5.08 6.91
N LEU A 31 -6.37 5.53 6.25
CA LEU A 31 -6.33 6.85 5.62
C LEU A 31 -7.25 6.95 4.39
N ASN A 32 -7.43 5.86 3.64
CA ASN A 32 -8.45 5.83 2.58
C ASN A 32 -9.85 6.03 3.18
N ALA A 33 -10.18 5.33 4.27
CA ALA A 33 -11.46 5.48 4.95
C ALA A 33 -11.66 6.91 5.50
N GLU A 34 -10.64 7.49 6.14
CA GLU A 34 -10.70 8.87 6.67
C GLU A 34 -10.91 9.93 5.58
N ARG A 35 -10.38 9.69 4.39
CA ARG A 35 -10.51 10.61 3.25
C ARG A 35 -11.72 10.29 2.36
N GLY A 36 -12.51 9.27 2.68
CA GLY A 36 -13.66 8.83 1.89
C GLY A 36 -13.29 8.18 0.55
N TYR A 37 -12.07 7.68 0.40
CA TYR A 37 -11.62 6.98 -0.80
C TYR A 37 -11.99 5.50 -0.72
N THR A 38 -12.70 4.99 -1.74
CA THR A 38 -13.08 3.57 -1.84
C THR A 38 -12.19 2.76 -2.79
N ASN A 39 -11.48 3.42 -3.72
CA ASN A 39 -10.71 2.77 -4.79
C ASN A 39 -9.24 3.26 -4.87
N GLY A 40 -8.57 3.49 -3.74
CA GLY A 40 -7.13 3.78 -3.74
C GLY A 40 -6.31 2.56 -4.19
N VAL A 41 -5.27 2.76 -4.98
CA VAL A 41 -4.34 1.70 -5.38
C VAL A 41 -3.23 1.62 -4.34
N CYS A 42 -3.02 0.44 -3.74
CA CYS A 42 -1.88 0.16 -2.88
C CYS A 42 -0.89 -0.70 -3.66
N VAL A 43 0.35 -0.24 -3.80
CA VAL A 43 1.45 -0.95 -4.45
C VAL A 43 2.47 -1.30 -3.39
N VAL A 44 3.02 -2.51 -3.42
CA VAL A 44 4.15 -2.92 -2.59
C VAL A 44 5.39 -2.94 -3.49
N GLU A 45 6.46 -2.33 -3.01
CA GLU A 45 7.80 -2.45 -3.61
C GLU A 45 8.58 -3.46 -2.77
N GLN A 46 8.85 -4.62 -3.37
CA GLN A 46 9.74 -5.62 -2.77
C GLN A 46 11.21 -5.20 -2.93
N GLU A 47 12.12 -5.83 -2.18
CA GLU A 47 13.55 -5.51 -2.22
C GLU A 47 14.20 -5.79 -3.59
N ASP A 48 13.57 -6.61 -4.43
CA ASP A 48 13.95 -6.87 -5.82
C ASP A 48 13.54 -5.75 -6.80
N GLY A 49 12.87 -4.71 -6.31
CA GLY A 49 12.36 -3.60 -7.12
C GLY A 49 11.08 -3.95 -7.89
N GLN A 50 10.51 -5.13 -7.68
CA GLN A 50 9.24 -5.51 -8.28
C GLN A 50 8.10 -4.76 -7.59
N ARG A 51 7.28 -4.10 -8.42
CA ARG A 51 6.03 -3.48 -7.98
C ARG A 51 4.90 -4.46 -8.19
N MET A 52 4.16 -4.72 -7.12
CA MET A 52 2.97 -5.55 -7.13
C MET A 52 1.84 -4.84 -6.41
N THR A 53 0.58 -5.15 -6.72
CA THR A 53 -0.49 -4.59 -5.90
C THR A 53 -0.43 -5.18 -4.49
N ALA A 54 -0.93 -4.46 -3.49
CA ALA A 54 -1.03 -5.00 -2.13
C ALA A 54 -1.88 -6.28 -2.08
N ALA A 55 -2.84 -6.43 -2.99
CA ALA A 55 -3.62 -7.66 -3.13
C ALA A 55 -2.74 -8.82 -3.63
N ASP A 56 -1.93 -8.60 -4.67
CA ASP A 56 -1.01 -9.61 -5.19
C ASP A 56 0.05 -9.99 -4.14
N CYS A 57 0.58 -9.01 -3.43
CA CYS A 57 1.57 -9.24 -2.37
C CYS A 57 0.97 -10.07 -1.23
N LYS A 58 -0.29 -9.80 -0.85
CA LYS A 58 -0.99 -10.58 0.17
C LYS A 58 -1.34 -12.00 -0.27
N ALA A 59 -1.55 -12.21 -1.57
CA ALA A 59 -1.78 -13.54 -2.13
C ALA A 59 -0.50 -14.39 -2.22
N ALA A 60 0.67 -13.75 -2.21
CA ALA A 60 1.98 -14.38 -2.33
C ALA A 60 2.68 -14.67 -0.99
N ALA A 61 2.21 -14.09 0.11
CA ALA A 61 2.72 -14.27 1.47
C ALA A 61 1.96 -15.37 2.23
#